data_AF-A0A8T0DIW1-F1
#
_entry.id   AF-A0A8T0DIW1-F1
#
_cell.length_a   1.000
_cell.length_b   1.000
_cell.length_c   1.000
_cell.angle_alpha   90.00
_cell.angle_beta   90.00
_cell.angle_gamma   90.00
#
_symmetry.space_group_name_H-M   'P 1'
#
loop_
_entity.id
_entity.type
_entity.pdbx_description
1 polymer ?
#
loop_
_entity_poly.entity_id
_entity_poly.type
_entity_poly.pdbx_seq_one_letter_code
_entity_poly.pdbx_strand_id
1 'polypeptide(L)'
;PCSVFLFEKCIAEKLHKPRRREIVTNVLKREVRLLTQLRHPYLLHAICPIEETNDTLAFATEPVIASLANLLGNHTRMPNVLQPAIKDFHFDELNRKLGIYQVSKDRHVHILP
;
A
#
# COMPACT_ATOMS: atom_id res chain seq x y z
N PRO A 1 4.81 -10.96 12.31
CA PRO A 1 4.73 -9.48 12.23
C PRO A 1 3.86 -9.10 11.03
N CYS A 2 3.17 -7.96 11.04
CA CYS A 2 2.33 -7.48 9.93
C CYS A 2 2.35 -5.95 9.87
N SER A 3 1.94 -5.38 8.73
CA SER A 3 1.68 -3.95 8.59
C SER A 3 0.18 -3.70 8.57
N VAL A 4 -0.27 -2.73 9.37
CA VAL A 4 -1.69 -2.35 9.48
C VAL A 4 -1.90 -1.04 8.73
N PHE A 5 -2.87 -1.04 7.83
CA PHE A 5 -3.33 0.14 7.11
C PHE A 5 -4.62 0.61 7.75
N LEU A 6 -4.62 1.86 8.24
CA LEU A 6 -5.75 2.50 8.89
C LEU A 6 -6.20 3.70 8.08
N PHE A 7 -7.51 3.77 7.81
CA PHE A 7 -8.14 4.91 7.18
C PHE A 7 -9.20 5.50 8.12
N GLU A 8 -8.98 6.74 8.55
CA GLU A 8 -9.96 7.54 9.29
C GLU A 8 -10.95 8.20 8.32
N LYS A 9 -12.24 7.89 8.46
CA LYS A 9 -13.28 8.35 7.53
C LYS A 9 -13.48 9.86 7.58
N CYS A 10 -13.17 10.52 8.69
CA CYS A 10 -13.23 11.98 8.84
C CYS A 10 -12.30 12.71 7.84
N ILE A 11 -11.22 12.08 7.38
CA ILE A 11 -10.31 12.65 6.38
C ILE A 11 -11.05 12.88 5.06
N ALA A 12 -11.97 11.99 4.69
CA ALA A 12 -12.77 12.14 3.46
C ALA A 12 -13.88 13.19 3.58
N GLU A 13 -14.24 13.63 4.79
CA GLU A 13 -15.20 14.72 4.99
C GLU A 13 -14.63 16.08 4.61
N LYS A 14 -13.30 16.25 4.72
CA LYS A 14 -12.58 17.48 4.34
C LYS A 14 -12.58 17.74 2.83
N LEU A 15 -13.06 16.80 2.03
CA LEU A 15 -13.13 16.92 0.58
C LEU A 15 -14.44 17.63 0.18
N HIS A 16 -14.35 18.72 -0.57
CA HIS A 16 -15.50 19.55 -1.01
C HIS A 16 -16.41 18.85 -2.04
N LYS A 17 -17.05 17.72 -1.68
CA LYS A 17 -18.13 17.08 -2.45
C LYS A 17 -19.11 16.34 -1.52
N PRO A 18 -20.43 16.38 -1.81
CA PRO A 18 -21.41 15.64 -1.03
C PRO A 18 -21.15 14.13 -1.10
N ARG A 19 -21.43 13.41 -0.01
CA ARG A 19 -21.29 11.94 0.12
C ARG A 19 -19.88 11.39 -0.12
N ARG A 20 -18.84 12.24 -0.12
CA ARG A 20 -17.47 11.80 -0.42
C ARG A 20 -16.94 10.76 0.55
N ARG A 21 -17.29 10.89 1.84
CA ARG A 21 -16.99 9.89 2.88
C ARG A 21 -17.48 8.50 2.50
N GLU A 22 -18.76 8.39 2.13
CA GLU A 22 -19.39 7.14 1.71
C GLU A 22 -18.74 6.56 0.46
N ILE A 23 -18.49 7.40 -0.56
CA ILE A 23 -17.85 6.98 -1.81
C ILE A 23 -16.44 6.43 -1.56
N VAL A 24 -15.60 7.17 -0.83
CA VAL A 24 -14.22 6.75 -0.54
C VAL A 24 -14.22 5.46 0.28
N THR A 25 -15.10 5.37 1.29
CA THR A 25 -15.22 4.17 2.11
C THR A 25 -15.60 2.95 1.27
N ASN A 26 -16.60 3.08 0.39
CA ASN A 26 -17.03 1.99 -0.48
C ASN A 26 -15.96 1.57 -1.50
N VAL A 27 -15.23 2.53 -2.06
CA VAL A 27 -14.08 2.23 -2.94
C VAL A 27 -13.03 1.44 -2.17
N LEU A 28 -12.56 1.94 -1.02
CA LEU A 28 -11.54 1.25 -0.23
C LEU A 28 -11.98 -0.16 0.19
N LYS A 29 -13.25 -0.33 0.59
CA LYS A 29 -13.81 -1.66 0.89
C LYS A 29 -13.72 -2.61 -0.30
N ARG A 30 -14.07 -2.13 -1.49
CA ARG A 30 -13.99 -2.93 -2.71
C ARG A 30 -12.53 -3.28 -3.04
N GLU A 31 -11.63 -2.31 -3.01
CA GLU A 31 -10.23 -2.52 -3.39
C GLU A 31 -9.52 -3.49 -2.45
N VAL A 32 -9.74 -3.40 -1.13
CA VAL A 32 -9.13 -4.35 -0.18
C VAL A 32 -9.71 -5.76 -0.39
N ARG A 33 -11.01 -5.89 -0.68
CA ARG A 33 -11.59 -7.20 -1.03
C ARG A 33 -10.96 -7.78 -2.30
N LEU A 34 -10.75 -6.96 -3.33
CA LEU A 34 -10.03 -7.37 -4.53
C LEU A 34 -8.61 -7.81 -4.20
N LEU A 35 -7.90 -7.06 -3.35
CA LEU A 35 -6.54 -7.39 -2.91
C LEU A 35 -6.47 -8.76 -2.21
N THR A 36 -7.47 -9.13 -1.40
CA THR A 36 -7.53 -10.47 -0.77
C THR A 36 -7.77 -11.60 -1.77
N GLN A 37 -8.30 -11.31 -2.96
CA GLN A 37 -8.58 -12.29 -4.01
C GLN A 37 -7.42 -12.46 -4.98
N LEU A 38 -6.61 -11.41 -5.16
CA LEU A 38 -5.42 -11.44 -6.02
C LEU A 38 -4.32 -12.27 -5.35
N ARG A 39 -3.84 -13.29 -6.06
CA ARG A 39 -2.72 -14.12 -5.62
C ARG A 39 -1.59 -14.03 -6.65
N HIS A 40 -0.68 -13.10 -6.43
CA HIS A 40 0.51 -12.94 -7.26
C HIS A 40 1.71 -12.65 -6.37
N PRO A 41 2.88 -13.29 -6.59
CA PRO A 41 4.05 -13.16 -5.72
C PRO A 41 4.63 -11.75 -5.64
N TYR A 42 4.24 -10.86 -6.57
CA TYR A 42 4.70 -9.48 -6.63
C TYR A 42 3.62 -8.44 -6.28
N LEU A 43 2.45 -8.89 -5.84
CA LEU A 43 1.39 -8.03 -5.31
C LEU A 43 1.34 -8.14 -3.79
N LEU A 44 0.99 -7.02 -3.15
CA LEU A 44 0.86 -6.96 -1.69
C LEU A 44 -0.22 -7.93 -1.21
N HIS A 45 0.13 -8.83 -0.31
CA HIS A 45 -0.81 -9.81 0.22
C HIS A 45 -1.53 -9.28 1.46
N ALA A 46 -2.85 -9.10 1.38
CA ALA A 46 -3.70 -8.87 2.54
C ALA A 46 -3.88 -10.15 3.35
N ILE A 47 -3.34 -10.17 4.58
CA ILE A 47 -3.38 -11.33 5.48
C ILE A 47 -4.67 -11.33 6.30
N CYS A 48 -5.19 -10.15 6.63
CA CYS A 48 -6.46 -10.00 7.34
C CYS A 48 -7.49 -9.34 6.43
N PRO A 49 -8.77 -9.78 6.49
CA PRO A 49 -9.84 -9.10 5.79
C PRO A 49 -10.03 -7.67 6.32
N ILE A 50 -10.84 -6.91 5.60
CA ILE A 50 -11.15 -5.55 5.99
C ILE A 50 -12.08 -5.51 7.21
N GLU A 51 -11.68 -4.75 8.22
CA GLU A 51 -12.49 -4.43 9.39
C GLU A 51 -13.00 -2.99 9.27
N GLU A 52 -14.29 -2.79 9.55
CA GLU A 52 -14.94 -1.49 9.46
C GLU A 52 -15.63 -1.13 10.78
N THR A 53 -15.37 0.08 11.25
CA THR A 53 -16.12 0.72 12.34
C THR A 53 -16.89 1.92 11.79
N ASN A 54 -17.62 2.66 12.64
CA ASN A 54 -18.27 3.89 12.22
C ASN A 54 -17.27 4.94 11.71
N ASP A 55 -16.08 4.99 12.31
CA ASP A 55 -15.10 6.06 12.09
C ASP A 55 -13.88 5.61 11.28
N THR A 56 -13.62 4.31 11.21
CA THR A 56 -12.39 3.77 10.61
C THR A 56 -12.64 2.58 9.70
N LEU A 57 -11.64 2.32 8.86
CA LEU A 57 -11.51 1.14 8.03
C LEU A 57 -10.06 0.67 8.12
N ALA A 58 -9.85 -0.60 8.40
CA ALA A 58 -8.53 -1.16 8.61
C ALA A 58 -8.36 -2.53 7.93
N PHE A 59 -7.13 -2.83 7.53
CA PHE A 59 -6.74 -4.18 7.09
C PHE A 59 -5.24 -4.38 7.37
N ALA A 60 -4.80 -5.64 7.35
CA ALA A 60 -3.40 -5.98 7.58
C ALA A 60 -2.81 -6.76 6.41
N THR A 61 -1.54 -6.51 6.12
CA THR A 61 -0.77 -7.19 5.08
C THR A 61 0.46 -7.85 5.67
N GLU A 62 1.23 -8.51 4.80
CA GLU A 62 2.62 -8.82 5.09
C GLU A 62 3.41 -7.58 5.56
N PRO A 63 4.51 -7.75 6.31
CA PRO A 63 5.34 -6.63 6.74
C PRO A 63 5.80 -5.76 5.58
N VAL A 64 5.48 -4.47 5.65
CA VAL A 64 5.91 -3.43 4.70
C VAL A 64 6.80 -2.44 5.44
N ILE A 65 8.00 -2.20 4.90
CA ILE A 65 8.99 -1.28 5.48
C ILE A 65 8.63 0.17 5.11
N ALA A 66 8.48 0.44 3.82
CA ALA A 66 8.22 1.77 3.28
C ALA A 66 7.69 1.69 1.84
N SER A 67 7.07 2.77 1.35
CA SER A 67 6.78 2.87 -0.09
C SER A 67 8.06 3.13 -0.88
N LEU A 68 8.07 2.75 -2.15
CA LEU A 68 9.19 3.06 -3.06
C LEU A 68 9.49 4.56 -3.10
N ALA A 69 8.46 5.42 -3.06
CA ALA A 69 8.63 6.87 -3.03
C ALA A 69 9.41 7.32 -1.78
N ASN A 70 9.15 6.72 -0.62
CA ASN A 70 9.90 7.03 0.60
C ASN A 70 11.35 6.57 0.52
N LEU A 71 11.61 5.38 -0.04
CA LEU A 71 12.97 4.88 -0.26
C LEU A 71 13.74 5.70 -1.30
N LEU A 72 13.04 6.40 -2.19
CA LEU A 72 13.61 7.34 -3.17
C LEU A 72 13.70 8.79 -2.65
N GLY A 73 13.47 9.02 -1.36
CA GLY A 73 13.66 10.33 -0.71
C GLY A 73 12.43 11.23 -0.66
N ASN A 74 11.26 10.76 -1.10
CA ASN A 74 10.02 11.51 -0.90
C ASN A 74 9.45 11.25 0.50
N HIS A 75 9.68 12.18 1.42
CA HIS A 75 9.26 12.07 2.83
C HIS A 75 8.14 13.04 3.21
N THR A 76 7.45 13.67 2.25
CA THR A 76 6.41 14.69 2.54
C THR A 76 5.25 14.19 3.41
N ARG A 77 5.03 12.87 3.45
CA ARG A 77 3.95 12.21 4.21
C ARG A 77 4.48 11.28 5.30
N MET A 78 5.71 11.49 5.76
CA MET A 78 6.34 10.72 6.83
C MET A 78 6.42 11.55 8.12
N PRO A 79 6.56 10.92 9.30
CA PRO A 79 6.90 11.61 10.53
C PRO A 79 8.21 12.38 10.37
N ASN A 80 8.36 13.48 11.14
CA ASN A 80 9.56 14.31 11.10
C ASN A 80 10.84 13.53 11.46
N VAL A 81 10.73 12.50 12.30
CA VAL A 81 11.84 11.62 12.65
C VAL A 81 11.72 10.35 11.82
N LEU A 82 12.64 10.19 10.86
CA LEU A 82 12.70 9.01 10.01
C LEU A 82 13.41 7.87 10.72
N GLN A 83 12.93 6.65 10.48
CA GLN A 83 13.60 5.44 10.94
C GLN A 83 14.93 5.26 10.17
N PRO A 84 16.01 4.78 10.83
CA PRO A 84 17.30 4.55 10.16
C PRO A 84 17.17 3.65 8.91
N ALA A 85 16.31 2.63 8.98
CA ALA A 85 16.03 1.72 7.86
C ALA A 85 15.45 2.40 6.61
N ILE A 86 14.90 3.61 6.73
CA ILE A 86 14.43 4.43 5.59
C ILE A 86 15.47 5.49 5.24
N LYS A 87 16.02 6.16 6.25
CA LYS A 87 16.98 7.27 6.08
C LYS A 87 18.28 6.83 5.41
N ASP A 88 18.80 5.68 5.83
CA ASP A 88 20.10 5.17 5.40
C ASP A 88 19.96 4.13 4.28
N PHE A 89 18.74 3.97 3.73
CA PHE A 89 18.46 3.01 2.67
C PHE A 89 19.06 3.46 1.34
N HIS A 90 19.72 2.54 0.64
CA HIS A 90 20.19 2.75 -0.72
C HIS A 90 20.03 1.46 -1.54
N PHE A 91 19.53 1.60 -2.77
CA PHE A 91 19.43 0.47 -3.70
C PHE A 91 20.80 0.14 -4.28
N ASP A 92 21.32 -1.04 -3.97
CA ASP A 92 22.39 -1.63 -4.77
C ASP A 92 21.93 -1.90 -6.21
N GLU A 93 22.89 -2.21 -7.08
CA GLU A 93 22.63 -2.42 -8.51
C GLU A 93 21.67 -3.59 -8.77
N LEU A 94 21.78 -4.67 -7.98
CA LEU A 94 20.95 -5.85 -8.13
C LEU A 94 19.49 -5.54 -7.78
N ASN A 95 19.25 -4.95 -6.61
CA ASN A 95 17.94 -4.54 -6.12
C ASN A 95 17.28 -3.54 -7.07
N ARG A 96 18.06 -2.64 -7.67
CA ARG A 96 17.57 -1.73 -8.70
C ARG A 96 17.10 -2.47 -9.95
N LYS A 97 17.91 -3.41 -10.48
CA LYS A 97 17.55 -4.23 -11.65
C LYS A 97 16.32 -5.10 -11.38
N LEU A 98 16.28 -5.76 -10.22
CA LEU A 98 15.14 -6.60 -9.81
C LEU A 98 13.86 -5.78 -9.62
N GLY A 99 13.96 -4.58 -9.03
CA GLY A 99 12.81 -3.68 -8.88
C GLY A 99 12.22 -3.25 -10.22
N ILE A 100 13.06 -2.87 -11.19
CA ILE A 100 12.62 -2.55 -12.55
C ILE A 100 11.97 -3.77 -13.22
N TYR A 101 12.60 -4.94 -13.09
CA TYR A 101 12.09 -6.19 -13.65
C TYR A 101 10.71 -6.54 -13.09
N GLN A 102 10.52 -6.45 -11.77
CA GLN A 102 9.26 -6.71 -11.09
C GLN A 102 8.13 -5.80 -11.61
N VAL A 103 8.40 -4.50 -11.77
CA VAL A 103 7.40 -3.55 -12.31
C VAL A 103 7.13 -3.78 -13.79
N SER A 104 8.14 -4.19 -14.57
CA SER A 104 7.99 -4.42 -16.01
C SER A 104 7.20 -5.68 -16.37
N LYS A 105 7.24 -6.70 -15.50
CA LYS A 105 6.56 -7.98 -15.73
C LYS A 105 5.04 -7.92 -15.58
N ASP A 106 4.49 -6.83 -15.04
CA ASP A 106 3.05 -6.70 -14.75
C ASP A 106 2.21 -6.22 -15.96
N ARG A 107 2.71 -6.40 -17.20
CA ARG A 107 1.92 -6.31 -18.43
C ARG A 107 1.93 -7.65 -19.17
N HIS A 108 0.84 -8.39 -19.01
CA HIS A 108 0.42 -9.53 -19.83
C HIS A 108 1.22 -10.84 -19.70
N VAL A 109 0.51 -11.84 -19.16
CA VAL A 109 0.51 -13.29 -19.45
C VAL A 109 1.61 -13.83 -20.40
N HIS A 110 2.24 -14.93 -19.94
CA HIS A 110 3.35 -15.72 -20.53
C HIS A 110 4.73 -15.04 -20.39
N ILE A 111 5.79 -15.69 -19.91
CA ILE A 111 6.34 -16.96 -20.41
C ILE A 111 7.04 -17.74 -19.27
N LEU A 112 6.72 -19.04 -19.23
CA LEU A 112 7.32 -20.20 -18.54
C LEU A 112 8.77 -20.49 -19.06
N PRO A 113 9.58 -21.42 -18.50
CA PRO A 113 9.28 -22.46 -17.50
C PRO A 113 9.91 -22.25 -16.12
#